data_AF-A0AA40X014-F1
#
_entry.id   AF-A0AA40X014-F1
#
_cell.length_a   1.000
_cell.length_b   1.000
_cell.length_c   1.000
_cell.angle_alpha   90.00
_cell.angle_beta   90.00
_cell.angle_gamma   90.00
#
_symmetry.space_group_name_H-M   'P 1'
#
loop_
_entity.id
_entity.type
_entity.pdbx_description
1 polymer ?
#
loop_
_entity_poly.entity_id
_entity_poly.type
_entity_poly.pdbx_seq_one_letter_code
_entity_poly.pdbx_strand_id
1 'polypeptide(L)' 'MQIFYALIAGLSVGLFFSWLKLPLPAPPTLVGIVGAAGVFLGSVLFRTVSAYFH' A
#
# COMPACT_ATOMS: atom_id res chain seq x y z
N MET A 1 -9.34 1.21 15.37
CA MET A 1 -8.00 1.19 16.01
C MET A 1 -6.89 0.76 15.04
N GLN A 2 -7.10 -0.27 14.20
CA GLN A 2 -6.09 -0.79 13.26
C GLN A 2 -5.55 0.26 12.26
N ILE A 3 -6.41 1.14 11.71
CA ILE A 3 -6.01 2.20 10.78
C ILE A 3 -5.04 3.19 11.42
N PHE A 4 -5.26 3.53 12.69
CA PHE A 4 -4.40 4.45 13.44
C PHE A 4 -3.01 3.85 13.66
N TYR A 5 -2.93 2.56 14.03
CA TYR A 5 -1.66 1.85 14.15
C TYR A 5 -0.93 1.70 12.82
N ALA A 6 -1.64 1.43 11.72
CA ALA A 6 -1.06 1.34 10.38
C ALA A 6 -0.49 2.69 9.91
N LEU A 7 -1.20 3.79 10.19
CA LEU A 7 -0.73 5.14 9.91
C LEU A 7 0.55 5.45 10.69
N ILE A 8 0.56 5.20 12.00
CA ILE A 8 1.73 5.44 12.85
C ILE A 8 2.92 4.58 12.40
N ALA A 9 2.69 3.28 12.14
CA ALA A 9 3.74 2.39 11.66
C ALA A 9 4.35 2.89 10.33
N GLY A 10 3.52 3.26 9.36
CA GLY A 10 3.99 3.80 8.08
C GLY A 10 4.77 5.11 8.25
N LEU A 11 4.30 6.00 9.12
CA LEU A 11 4.93 7.29 9.38
C LEU A 11 6.26 7.14 10.12
N SER A 12 6.32 6.26 11.13
CA SER A 12 7.55 5.92 11.86
C SER A 12 8.58 5.26 10.94
N VAL A 13 8.20 4.30 10.10
CA VAL A 13 9.11 3.64 9.15
C VAL A 13 9.62 4.64 8.11
N GLY A 14 8.74 5.48 7.56
CA GLY A 14 9.12 6.53 6.60
C GLY A 14 10.12 7.52 7.19
N LEU A 15 9.88 8.00 8.41
CA LEU A 15 10.80 8.89 9.13
C LEU A 15 12.14 8.21 9.43
N PHE A 16 12.12 6.98 9.93
CA PHE A 16 13.33 6.24 10.31
C PHE A 16 14.25 5.98 9.12
N PHE A 17 13.69 5.51 8.00
CA PHE A 17 14.48 5.24 6.78
C PHE A 17 14.97 6.53 6.11
N SER A 18 14.16 7.59 6.12
CA SER A 18 14.57 8.91 5.61
C SER A 18 15.70 9.50 6.46
N TRP A 19 15.64 9.33 7.79
CA TRP A 19 16.69 9.78 8.71
C TRP A 19 18.02 9.04 8.48
N LEU A 20 17.96 7.73 8.22
CA LEU A 20 19.12 6.91 7.90
C LEU A 20 19.62 7.08 6.46
N LYS A 21 18.93 7.86 5.61
CA LYS A 21 19.19 7.99 4.16
C LYS A 21 19.23 6.64 3.44
N LEU A 22 18.50 5.65 3.95
CA LEU A 22 18.39 4.33 3.34
C LEU A 22 17.36 4.36 2.21
N PRO A 23 17.51 3.52 1.17
CA PRO A 23 16.46 3.35 0.19
C PRO A 23 15.17 2.95 0.89
N LEU A 24 14.08 3.61 0.54
CA LEU A 24 12.77 3.33 1.12
C LEU A 24 12.31 1.92 0.68
N PRO A 25 11.85 1.08 1.62
CA PRO A 25 11.35 -0.26 1.30
C PRO A 25 9.99 -0.21 0.57
N ALA A 26 9.23 0.87 0.75
CA ALA A 26 7.99 1.13 0.02
C ALA A 26 8.30 1.81 -1.32
N PRO A 27 7.47 1.59 -2.37
CA PRO A 27 7.70 2.18 -3.68
C PRO A 27 7.83 3.71 -3.56
N PRO A 28 9.01 4.29 -3.83
CA PRO A 28 9.27 5.71 -3.58
C PRO A 28 8.66 6.61 -4.67
N THR A 29 8.09 6.01 -5.72
CA THR A 29 7.55 6.70 -6.88
C THR A 29 6.03 6.70 -6.86
N LEU A 30 5.44 7.78 -7.39
CA LEU A 30 4.00 7.87 -7.59
C LEU A 30 3.47 6.69 -8.43
N VAL A 31 4.27 6.26 -9.41
CA VAL A 31 3.99 5.08 -10.26
C VAL A 31 3.87 3.80 -9.43
N GLY A 32 4.76 3.58 -8.46
CA GLY A 32 4.73 2.40 -7.60
C GLY A 32 3.51 2.38 -6.67
N ILE A 33 3.11 3.54 -6.14
CA ILE A 33 1.90 3.68 -5.30
C ILE A 33 0.64 3.40 -6.13
N VAL A 34 0.54 3.98 -7.32
CA VAL A 34 -0.58 3.75 -8.24
C VAL A 34 -0.65 2.28 -8.68
N GLY A 35 0.50 1.65 -8.93
CA GLY A 35 0.56 0.21 -9.23
C GLY A 35 0.04 -0.67 -8.09
N ALA A 36 0.47 -0.41 -6.85
CA ALA A 36 0.00 -1.15 -5.67
C ALA A 36 -1.51 -0.97 -5.44
N ALA A 37 -2.03 0.25 -5.62
CA ALA A 37 -3.47 0.52 -5.55
C ALA A 37 -4.24 -0.22 -6.66
N GLY A 38 -3.68 -0.26 -7.89
CA GLY A 38 -4.25 -1.00 -9.02
C GLY A 38 -4.35 -2.51 -8.77
N VAL A 39 -3.33 -3.11 -8.14
CA VAL A 39 -3.36 -4.54 -7.76
C VAL A 39 -4.49 -4.82 -6.77
N PHE A 40 -4.65 -3.97 -5.74
CA PHE A 40 -5.74 -4.10 -4.78
C PHE A 40 -7.10 -3.99 -5.47
N LEU A 41 -7.31 -2.94 -6.27
CA LEU A 41 -8.56 -2.73 -7.02
C LEU A 41 -8.87 -3.89 -7.97
N GLY A 42 -7.87 -4.39 -8.71
CA GLY A 42 -8.02 -5.55 -9.57
C GLY A 42 -8.47 -6.79 -8.80
N SER A 43 -7.92 -7.02 -7.60
CA SER A 43 -8.32 -8.15 -6.76
C SER A 43 -9.76 -8.05 -6.23
N VAL A 44 -10.22 -6.83 -5.95
CA VAL A 44 -11.61 -6.56 -5.52
C VAL A 44 -12.55 -6.76 -6.70
N LEU A 45 -12.25 -6.17 -7.85
CA LEU A 45 -13.04 -6.34 -9.07
C LEU A 45 -13.17 -7.81 -9.47
N PHE A 46 -12.07 -8.56 -9.44
CA PHE A 46 -12.09 -9.98 -9.76
C PHE A 46 -13.01 -10.77 -8.82
N ARG A 47 -12.95 -10.51 -7.50
CA ARG A 47 -13.86 -11.13 -6.53
C ARG A 47 -15.31 -10.77 -6.79
N THR A 48 -15.61 -9.50 -7.05
CA THR A 48 -16.97 -9.04 -7.32
C THR A 48 -17.54 -9.68 -8.57
N VAL A 49 -16.77 -9.71 -9.67
CA VAL A 49 -17.19 -10.37 -10.91
C VAL A 49 -17.34 -11.87 -10.70
N SER A 50 -16.38 -12.53 -10.07
CA SER A 50 -16.44 -13.97 -9.80
C SER A 50 -17.60 -14.36 -8.88
N ALA A 51 -18.07 -13.47 -8.00
CA ALA A 51 -19.24 -13.68 -7.16
C ALA A 51 -20.56 -13.50 -7.92
N TYR A 52 -20.55 -12.73 -9.02
CA TYR A 52 -21.73 -12.51 -9.86
C TYR A 52 -21.94 -13.62 -10.91
N PHE A 53 -20.88 -14.35 -11.25
CA PHE A 53 -20.90 -15.47 -12.20
C PHE A 53 -21.03 -16.85 -11.51
N HIS A 54 -21.31 -16.87 -10.20
CA HIS A 54 -21.73 -18.07 -9.45
C HIS A 54 -23.26 -18.16 -9.37
#